data_AF-A0A832KDL5-F1
#
_entry.id   AF-A0A832KDL5-F1
#
_cell.length_a   1.000
_cell.length_b   1.000
_cell.length_c   1.000
_cell.angle_alpha   90.00
_cell.angle_beta   90.00
_cell.angle_gamma   90.00
#
_symmetry.space_group_name_H-M   'P 1'
#
loop_
_entity.id
_entity.type
_entity.pdbx_description
1 polymer ?
#
loop_
_entity_poly.entity_id
_entity_poly.type
_entity_poly.pdbx_seq_one_letter_code
_entity_poly.pdbx_strand_id
1 'polypeptide(L)'
;MGLHLSFRFLTRLWYYFRIGYATYLTFLIGALNTLTVLYYLLIRNVPALQTVFPRFIFFAVIAVGLGMPLAVLTGWLHIKATPAWVSEVDIGVEANPYYYKLAPGHQREVFTPASLEVLRLVKRLAEREGLLRPEEEARINELEEKMEHLLKGGYIGRPKLRAAI
;
A
#
# COMPACT_ATOMS: atom_id res chain seq x y z
N MET A 1 9.10 29.96 24.74
CA MET A 1 9.48 29.06 23.63
C MET A 1 8.22 28.40 23.10
N GLY A 2 7.52 29.06 22.17
CA GLY A 2 6.22 28.60 21.68
C GLY A 2 6.39 27.45 20.70
N LEU A 3 5.79 26.28 20.99
CA LEU A 3 5.66 25.20 20.02
C LEU A 3 4.72 25.67 18.90
N HIS A 4 5.27 26.16 17.80
CA HIS A 4 4.50 26.28 16.57
C HIS A 4 4.37 24.87 15.97
N LEU A 5 3.28 24.18 16.29
CA LEU A 5 2.93 22.93 15.61
C LEU A 5 2.66 23.23 14.14
N SER A 6 3.56 22.76 13.27
CA SER A 6 3.34 22.82 11.82
C SER A 6 2.16 21.92 11.45
N PHE A 7 1.32 22.36 10.49
CA PHE A 7 0.28 21.53 9.89
C PHE A 7 0.85 20.18 9.37
N ARG A 8 2.07 20.19 8.83
CA ARG A 8 2.78 18.96 8.40
C ARG A 8 3.07 18.01 9.57
N PHE A 9 3.35 18.54 10.75
CA PHE A 9 3.57 17.72 11.95
C PHE A 9 2.25 17.08 12.40
N LEU A 10 1.16 17.87 12.44
CA LEU A 10 -0.18 17.38 12.79
C LEU A 10 -0.66 16.28 11.84
N THR A 11 -0.48 16.44 10.53
CA THR A 11 -0.91 15.42 9.56
C THR A 11 -0.11 14.12 9.69
N ARG A 12 1.18 14.19 10.04
CA ARG A 12 1.99 13.00 10.35
C ARG A 12 1.53 12.32 11.63
N LEU A 13 1.27 13.08 12.69
CA LEU A 13 0.76 12.54 13.95
C LEU A 13 -0.60 11.86 13.75
N TRP A 14 -1.49 12.50 13.03
CA TRP A 14 -2.79 11.92 12.65
C TRP A 14 -2.63 10.64 11.85
N TYR A 15 -1.70 10.60 10.89
CA TYR A 15 -1.41 9.38 10.14
C TYR A 15 -0.93 8.24 11.06
N TYR A 16 0.01 8.51 11.98
CA TYR A 16 0.48 7.50 12.94
C TYR A 16 -0.64 6.99 13.84
N PHE A 17 -1.48 7.90 14.36
CA PHE A 17 -2.65 7.53 15.13
C PHE A 17 -3.60 6.65 14.32
N ARG A 18 -3.94 7.05 13.08
CA ARG A 18 -4.85 6.29 12.22
C ARG A 18 -4.33 4.88 11.96
N ILE A 19 -3.04 4.72 11.65
CA ILE A 19 -2.44 3.39 11.44
C ILE A 19 -2.45 2.58 12.74
N GLY A 20 -1.99 3.17 13.85
CA GLY A 20 -1.94 2.50 15.15
C GLY A 20 -3.32 2.02 15.60
N TYR A 21 -4.30 2.91 15.54
CA TYR A 21 -5.67 2.62 15.91
C TYR A 21 -6.31 1.60 14.97
N ALA A 22 -6.29 1.85 13.65
CA ALA A 22 -7.02 1.04 12.68
C ALA A 22 -6.42 -0.35 12.45
N THR A 23 -5.11 -0.53 12.63
CA THR A 23 -4.45 -1.82 12.39
C THR A 23 -4.37 -2.67 13.66
N TYR A 24 -4.14 -2.07 14.83
CA TYR A 24 -3.86 -2.85 16.05
C TYR A 24 -4.98 -2.77 17.10
N LEU A 25 -5.60 -1.59 17.28
CA LEU A 25 -6.56 -1.39 18.38
C LEU A 25 -8.00 -1.73 18.02
N THR A 26 -8.45 -1.39 16.81
CA THR A 26 -9.82 -1.63 16.34
C THR A 26 -10.21 -3.10 16.43
N PHE A 27 -9.31 -4.02 16.10
CA PHE A 27 -9.58 -5.46 16.21
C PHE A 27 -9.84 -5.86 17.66
N LEU A 28 -8.97 -5.46 18.60
CA LEU A 28 -9.11 -5.82 20.02
C LEU A 28 -10.34 -5.17 20.65
N ILE A 29 -10.52 -3.87 20.43
CA ILE A 29 -11.66 -3.11 20.97
C ILE A 29 -12.96 -3.64 20.35
N GLY A 30 -12.99 -3.84 19.03
CA GLY A 30 -14.13 -4.37 18.31
C GLY A 30 -14.49 -5.78 18.77
N ALA A 31 -13.53 -6.68 18.85
CA ALA A 31 -13.76 -8.05 19.30
C ALA A 31 -14.29 -8.08 20.75
N LEU A 32 -13.65 -7.36 21.68
CA LEU A 32 -14.11 -7.30 23.07
C LEU A 32 -15.51 -6.71 23.18
N ASN A 33 -15.78 -5.62 22.47
CA ASN A 33 -17.10 -4.99 22.45
C ASN A 33 -18.16 -5.93 21.88
N THR A 34 -17.91 -6.52 20.71
CA THR A 34 -18.84 -7.43 20.05
C THR A 34 -19.12 -8.66 20.90
N LEU A 35 -18.09 -9.30 21.47
CA LEU A 35 -18.28 -10.45 22.37
C LEU A 35 -19.10 -10.07 23.60
N THR A 36 -18.81 -8.92 24.20
CA THR A 36 -19.53 -8.41 25.39
C THR A 36 -21.00 -8.15 25.05
N VAL A 37 -21.27 -7.39 23.98
CA VAL A 37 -22.61 -7.03 23.52
C VAL A 37 -23.41 -8.29 23.17
N LEU A 38 -22.86 -9.18 22.35
CA LEU A 38 -23.54 -10.43 21.97
C LEU A 38 -23.84 -11.28 23.19
N TYR A 39 -22.92 -11.39 24.14
CA TYR A 39 -23.17 -12.23 25.30
C TYR A 39 -24.23 -11.63 26.24
N TYR A 40 -24.02 -10.38 26.67
CA TYR A 40 -24.85 -9.79 27.71
C TYR A 40 -26.20 -9.30 27.19
N LEU A 41 -26.31 -8.91 25.92
CA LEU A 41 -27.58 -8.43 25.34
C LEU A 41 -28.35 -9.53 24.60
N LEU A 42 -27.68 -10.49 23.97
CA LEU A 42 -28.36 -11.55 23.22
C LEU A 42 -28.36 -12.89 23.98
N ILE A 43 -27.19 -13.48 24.22
CA ILE A 43 -27.09 -14.85 24.76
C ILE A 43 -27.77 -14.98 26.12
N ARG A 44 -27.53 -14.04 27.03
CA ARG A 44 -28.14 -14.04 28.37
C ARG A 44 -29.67 -13.89 28.35
N ASN A 45 -30.23 -13.32 27.30
CA ASN A 45 -31.66 -13.03 27.21
C ASN A 45 -32.43 -14.04 26.33
N VAL A 46 -31.73 -15.00 25.71
CA VAL A 46 -32.34 -16.06 24.90
C VAL A 46 -32.09 -17.42 25.58
N PRO A 47 -33.12 -18.05 26.18
CA PRO A 47 -32.94 -19.25 27.00
C PRO A 47 -32.20 -20.39 26.30
N ALA A 48 -32.49 -20.63 25.01
CA ALA A 48 -31.82 -21.67 24.22
C ALA A 48 -30.31 -21.41 24.09
N LEU A 49 -29.91 -20.16 23.88
CA LEU A 49 -28.50 -19.78 23.76
C LEU A 49 -27.78 -19.82 25.12
N GLN A 50 -28.43 -19.34 26.18
CA GLN A 50 -27.87 -19.37 27.53
C GLN A 50 -27.64 -20.80 28.04
N THR A 51 -28.48 -21.75 27.61
CA THR A 51 -28.32 -23.17 27.92
C THR A 51 -27.02 -23.72 27.31
N VAL A 52 -26.70 -23.33 26.07
CA VAL A 52 -25.47 -23.74 25.37
C VAL A 52 -24.24 -22.99 25.88
N PHE A 53 -24.39 -21.69 26.18
CA PHE A 53 -23.32 -20.79 26.58
C PHE A 53 -23.60 -20.16 27.95
N PRO A 54 -23.44 -20.91 29.05
CA PRO A 54 -23.83 -20.45 30.38
C PRO A 54 -22.89 -19.40 30.98
N ARG A 55 -21.67 -19.26 30.44
CA ARG A 55 -20.62 -18.36 30.95
C ARG A 55 -19.97 -17.57 29.82
N PHE A 56 -19.70 -16.29 30.08
CA PHE A 56 -19.07 -15.38 29.13
C PHE A 56 -17.74 -15.91 28.59
N ILE A 57 -16.84 -16.35 29.49
CA ILE A 57 -15.52 -16.84 29.09
C ILE A 57 -15.63 -18.07 28.18
N PHE A 58 -16.58 -18.97 28.43
CA PHE A 58 -16.78 -20.16 27.60
C PHE A 58 -17.24 -19.79 26.19
N PHE A 59 -18.23 -18.90 26.09
CA PHE A 59 -18.66 -18.33 24.81
C PHE A 59 -17.50 -17.63 24.08
N ALA A 60 -16.78 -16.75 24.77
CA ALA A 60 -15.70 -15.96 24.17
C ALA A 60 -14.59 -16.85 23.60
N VAL A 61 -14.17 -17.89 24.32
CA VAL A 61 -13.14 -18.83 23.83
C VAL A 61 -13.60 -19.56 22.57
N ILE A 62 -14.84 -20.06 22.54
CA ILE A 62 -15.39 -20.75 21.36
C ILE A 62 -15.55 -19.78 20.19
N ALA A 63 -16.11 -18.61 20.43
CA ALA A 63 -16.33 -17.59 19.41
C ALA A 63 -15.01 -17.12 18.78
N VAL A 64 -13.97 -16.92 19.59
CA VAL A 64 -12.62 -16.60 19.10
C VAL A 64 -11.99 -17.78 18.37
N GLY A 65 -12.13 -18.99 18.91
CA GLY A 65 -11.60 -20.23 18.31
C GLY A 65 -12.17 -20.54 16.93
N LEU A 66 -13.42 -20.17 16.65
CA LEU A 66 -14.05 -20.30 15.33
C LEU A 66 -13.87 -19.05 14.47
N GLY A 67 -13.95 -17.87 15.09
CA GLY A 67 -13.85 -16.58 14.41
C GLY A 67 -12.48 -16.33 13.79
N MET A 68 -11.38 -16.71 14.47
CA MET A 68 -10.03 -16.55 13.93
C MET A 68 -9.82 -17.36 12.65
N PRO A 69 -10.07 -18.69 12.61
CA PRO A 69 -9.97 -19.46 11.37
C PRO A 69 -10.84 -18.93 10.23
N LEU A 70 -12.07 -18.52 10.54
CA LEU A 70 -12.95 -17.92 9.53
C LEU A 70 -12.38 -16.60 8.98
N ALA A 71 -11.84 -15.73 9.84
CA ALA A 71 -11.20 -14.49 9.41
C ALA A 71 -9.94 -14.74 8.55
N VAL A 72 -9.15 -15.77 8.88
CA VAL A 72 -8.00 -16.20 8.06
C VAL A 72 -8.49 -16.68 6.69
N LEU A 73 -9.54 -17.50 6.66
CA LEU A 73 -10.10 -18.02 5.41
C LEU A 73 -10.67 -16.89 4.53
N THR A 74 -11.44 -15.96 5.10
CA THR A 74 -11.99 -14.82 4.33
C THR A 74 -10.89 -13.91 3.82
N GLY A 75 -9.87 -13.62 4.63
CA GLY A 75 -8.70 -12.85 4.19
C GLY A 75 -7.91 -13.54 3.09
N TRP A 76 -7.71 -14.86 3.20
CA TRP A 76 -7.08 -15.65 2.15
C TRP A 76 -7.89 -15.64 0.85
N LEU A 77 -9.21 -15.83 0.93
CA LEU A 77 -10.10 -15.76 -0.22
C LEU A 77 -10.05 -14.39 -0.89
N HIS A 78 -10.10 -13.30 -0.11
CA HIS A 78 -10.01 -11.93 -0.64
C HIS A 78 -8.73 -11.74 -1.46
N ILE A 79 -7.57 -12.12 -0.90
CA ILE A 79 -6.26 -11.91 -1.52
C ILE A 79 -6.02 -12.86 -2.71
N LYS A 80 -6.48 -14.11 -2.64
CA LYS A 80 -6.09 -15.16 -3.61
C LYS A 80 -7.19 -15.57 -4.58
N ALA A 81 -8.45 -15.44 -4.20
CA ALA A 81 -9.58 -16.04 -4.91
C ALA A 81 -10.57 -15.00 -5.46
N THR A 82 -10.37 -13.70 -5.20
CA THR A 82 -11.27 -12.66 -5.70
C THR A 82 -10.55 -11.61 -6.56
N PRO A 83 -11.23 -11.01 -7.56
CA PRO A 83 -10.71 -9.86 -8.29
C PRO A 83 -10.56 -8.59 -7.45
N ALA A 84 -11.19 -8.51 -6.26
CA ALA A 84 -11.22 -7.32 -5.43
C ALA A 84 -9.79 -6.88 -5.01
N TRP A 85 -8.93 -7.83 -4.68
CA TRP A 85 -7.53 -7.54 -4.37
C TRP A 85 -6.77 -6.90 -5.55
N VAL A 86 -7.03 -7.34 -6.78
CA VAL A 86 -6.38 -6.76 -7.98
C VAL A 86 -6.80 -5.30 -8.13
N SER A 87 -8.08 -4.99 -7.97
CA SER A 87 -8.57 -3.61 -8.03
C SER A 87 -7.96 -2.71 -6.94
N GLU A 88 -7.77 -3.22 -5.72
CA GLU A 88 -7.09 -2.47 -4.65
C GLU A 88 -5.63 -2.15 -5.02
N VAL A 89 -4.91 -3.12 -5.60
CA VAL A 89 -3.53 -2.93 -6.07
C VAL A 89 -3.47 -1.92 -7.22
N ASP A 90 -4.36 -2.05 -8.21
CA ASP A 90 -4.42 -1.15 -9.35
C ASP A 90 -4.65 0.30 -8.89
N ILE A 91 -5.64 0.52 -8.01
CA ILE A 91 -5.90 1.84 -7.42
C ILE A 91 -4.67 2.34 -6.65
N GLY A 92 -4.00 1.47 -5.90
CA GLY A 92 -2.78 1.81 -5.17
C GLY A 92 -1.63 2.26 -6.08
N VAL A 93 -1.46 1.62 -7.23
CA VAL A 93 -0.47 1.99 -8.25
C VAL A 93 -0.86 3.32 -8.89
N GLU A 94 -2.11 3.46 -9.31
CA GLU A 94 -2.62 4.69 -9.94
C GLU A 94 -2.52 5.92 -9.00
N ALA A 95 -2.78 5.72 -7.71
CA ALA A 95 -2.75 6.78 -6.71
C ALA A 95 -1.32 7.16 -6.26
N ASN A 96 -0.33 6.28 -6.44
CA ASN A 96 1.03 6.54 -6.01
C ASN A 96 1.84 7.23 -7.12
N PRO A 97 2.15 8.53 -6.99
CA PRO A 97 2.85 9.28 -8.04
C PRO A 97 4.24 8.72 -8.32
N TYR A 98 4.89 8.04 -7.36
CA TYR A 98 6.25 7.53 -7.53
C TYR A 98 6.35 6.30 -8.45
N TYR A 99 5.23 5.78 -8.96
CA TYR A 99 5.26 4.86 -10.10
C TYR A 99 5.42 5.57 -11.46
N TYR A 100 5.18 6.89 -11.49
CA TYR A 100 5.22 7.71 -12.70
C TYR A 100 6.34 8.78 -12.67
N LYS A 101 6.98 9.00 -11.52
CA LYS A 101 8.14 9.89 -11.34
C LYS A 101 9.16 9.30 -10.38
N LEU A 102 10.42 9.75 -10.43
CA LEU A 102 11.44 9.26 -9.51
C LEU A 102 11.12 9.63 -8.06
N ALA A 103 11.24 8.64 -7.18
CA ALA A 103 11.23 8.84 -5.74
C ALA A 103 12.45 9.69 -5.31
N PRO A 104 12.29 10.62 -4.36
CA PRO A 104 13.41 11.36 -3.81
C PRO A 104 14.39 10.42 -3.08
N GLY A 105 15.64 10.86 -2.94
CA GLY A 105 16.71 10.08 -2.33
C GLY A 105 17.47 9.25 -3.35
N HIS A 106 17.97 8.08 -2.96
CA HIS A 106 18.97 7.32 -3.73
C HIS A 106 18.54 6.99 -5.18
N GLN A 107 17.24 6.82 -5.46
CA GLN A 107 16.75 6.55 -6.82
C GLN A 107 17.01 7.73 -7.76
N ARG A 108 16.71 8.96 -7.32
CA ARG A 108 16.91 10.19 -8.10
C ARG A 108 18.34 10.70 -8.02
N GLU A 109 18.98 10.59 -6.86
CA GLU A 109 20.29 11.21 -6.62
C GLU A 109 21.47 10.32 -7.05
N VAL A 110 21.29 8.99 -7.11
CA VAL A 110 22.40 8.05 -7.35
C VAL A 110 22.11 7.09 -8.49
N PHE A 111 21.07 6.27 -8.39
CA PHE A 111 20.88 5.15 -9.31
C PHE A 111 20.47 5.58 -10.72
N THR A 112 19.54 6.52 -10.85
CA THR A 112 19.12 6.99 -12.19
C THR A 112 20.24 7.76 -12.90
N PRO A 113 20.95 8.71 -12.27
CA PRO A 113 22.11 9.36 -12.88
C PRO A 113 23.20 8.36 -13.28
N ALA A 114 23.56 7.42 -12.39
CA ALA A 114 24.57 6.40 -12.69
C ALA A 114 24.14 5.53 -13.88
N SER A 115 22.87 5.13 -13.95
CA SER A 115 22.32 4.35 -15.06
C SER A 115 22.36 5.13 -16.38
N LEU A 116 22.07 6.44 -16.34
CA LEU A 116 22.14 7.31 -17.51
C LEU A 116 23.58 7.47 -18.02
N GLU A 117 24.54 7.64 -17.11
CA GLU A 117 25.95 7.71 -17.47
C GLU A 117 26.47 6.40 -18.08
N VAL A 118 26.07 5.25 -17.50
CA VAL A 118 26.39 3.94 -18.06
C VAL A 118 25.77 3.79 -19.46
N LEU A 119 24.51 4.15 -19.64
CA LEU A 119 23.83 4.10 -20.95
C LEU A 119 24.60 4.92 -22.01
N ARG A 120 25.03 6.14 -21.66
CA ARG A 120 25.80 7.03 -22.54
C ARG A 120 27.19 6.52 -22.86
N LEU A 121 27.87 5.92 -21.89
CA LEU A 121 29.18 5.30 -22.10
C LEU A 121 29.07 4.10 -23.05
N VAL A 122 28.07 3.25 -22.85
CA VAL A 122 27.82 2.08 -23.71
C VAL A 122 27.41 2.51 -25.12
N LYS A 123 26.53 3.51 -25.25
CA LYS A 123 26.14 4.08 -26.55
C LYS A 123 27.37 4.56 -27.34
N ARG A 124 28.21 5.39 -26.72
CA ARG A 124 29.45 5.89 -27.34
C ARG A 124 30.41 4.77 -27.75
N LEU A 125 30.52 3.72 -26.95
CA LEU A 125 31.34 2.56 -27.29
C LEU A 125 30.75 1.79 -28.48
N ALA A 126 29.45 1.53 -28.49
CA ALA A 126 28.78 0.84 -29.59
C ALA A 126 28.87 1.60 -30.91
N GLU A 127 28.75 2.93 -30.88
CA GLU A 127 28.97 3.81 -32.04
C GLU A 127 30.40 3.68 -32.57
N ARG A 128 31.39 3.75 -31.66
CA ARG A 128 32.81 3.65 -32.02
C ARG A 128 33.17 2.31 -32.66
N GLU A 129 32.61 1.22 -32.16
CA GLU A 129 32.87 -0.14 -32.67
C GLU A 129 31.98 -0.51 -33.88
N GLY A 130 31.14 0.42 -34.36
CA GLY A 130 30.24 0.17 -35.50
C GLY A 130 29.15 -0.86 -35.21
N LEU A 131 28.82 -1.08 -33.94
CA LEU A 131 27.82 -2.06 -33.48
C LEU A 131 26.43 -1.45 -33.33
N LEU A 132 26.30 -0.12 -33.35
CA LEU A 132 25.04 0.56 -33.12
C LEU A 132 24.17 0.59 -34.38
N ARG A 133 23.02 -0.09 -34.34
CA ARG A 133 22.03 -0.03 -35.42
C ARG A 133 21.13 1.21 -35.28
N PRO A 134 20.60 1.78 -36.38
CA PRO A 134 19.74 2.98 -36.31
C PRO A 134 18.51 2.82 -35.40
N GLU A 135 17.88 1.65 -35.38
CA GLU A 135 16.73 1.37 -34.50
C GLU A 135 17.12 1.36 -33.02
N GLU A 136 18.33 0.89 -32.69
CA GLU A 136 18.84 0.88 -31.33
C GLU A 136 19.19 2.29 -30.88
N GLU A 137 19.82 3.07 -31.76
CA GLU A 137 20.13 4.47 -31.49
C GLU A 137 18.86 5.28 -31.17
N ALA A 138 17.81 5.11 -31.97
CA ALA A 138 16.52 5.77 -31.72
C ALA A 138 15.92 5.40 -30.36
N ARG A 139 15.93 4.10 -30.00
CA ARG A 139 15.45 3.64 -28.69
C ARG A 139 16.29 4.17 -27.53
N ILE A 140 17.61 4.20 -27.67
CA ILE A 140 18.51 4.72 -26.63
C ILE A 140 18.27 6.21 -26.43
N ASN A 141 18.15 6.99 -27.52
CA ASN A 141 17.86 8.42 -27.45
C ASN A 141 16.53 8.69 -26.73
N GLU A 142 15.48 7.93 -27.05
CA GLU A 142 14.18 8.04 -26.37
C GLU A 142 14.30 7.73 -24.87
N LEU A 143 15.09 6.73 -24.49
CA LEU A 143 15.33 6.40 -23.08
C LEU A 143 16.13 7.49 -22.35
N GLU A 144 17.16 8.05 -22.98
CA GLU A 144 17.93 9.16 -22.40
C GLU A 144 17.01 10.37 -22.13
N GLU A 145 16.18 10.77 -23.09
CA GLU A 145 15.22 11.88 -22.93
C GLU A 145 14.25 11.62 -21.76
N LYS A 146 13.71 10.40 -21.67
CA LYS A 146 12.83 9.98 -20.59
C LYS A 146 13.52 10.02 -19.23
N MET A 147 14.75 9.50 -19.12
CA MET A 147 15.52 9.51 -17.89
C MET A 147 15.87 10.94 -17.45
N GLU A 148 16.24 11.82 -18.37
CA GLU A 148 16.46 13.23 -18.07
C GLU A 148 15.19 13.95 -17.60
N HIS A 149 14.05 13.69 -18.26
CA HIS A 149 12.76 14.25 -17.86
C HIS A 149 12.42 13.84 -16.42
N LEU A 150 12.61 12.57 -16.09
CA LEU A 150 12.42 12.03 -14.75
C LEU A 150 13.39 12.65 -13.72
N LEU A 151 14.67 12.82 -14.07
CA LEU A 151 15.68 13.47 -13.21
C LEU A 151 15.36 14.93 -12.93
N LYS A 152 14.72 15.63 -13.87
CA LYS A 152 14.18 16.99 -13.68
C LYS A 152 12.90 17.01 -12.81
N GLY A 153 12.37 15.84 -12.47
CA GLY A 153 11.18 15.67 -11.62
C GLY A 153 9.87 15.57 -12.40
N GLY A 154 9.96 15.39 -13.72
CA GLY A 154 8.84 15.16 -14.61
C GLY A 154 8.16 13.81 -14.39
N TYR A 155 7.07 13.58 -15.12
CA TYR A 155 6.25 12.37 -15.06
C TYR A 155 6.31 11.63 -16.39
N ILE A 156 6.33 10.30 -16.35
CA ILE A 156 6.20 9.42 -17.51
C ILE A 156 4.89 8.65 -17.42
N GLY A 157 4.30 8.36 -18.59
CA GLY A 157 2.98 7.76 -18.68
C GLY A 157 1.88 8.77 -18.37
N ARG A 158 0.65 8.29 -18.21
CA ARG A 158 -0.49 9.11 -17.82
C ARG A 158 -0.80 8.85 -16.35
N PRO A 159 -0.20 9.59 -15.40
CA PRO A 159 -0.69 9.56 -14.03
C PRO A 159 -2.15 10.02 -14.08
N LYS A 160 -3.10 9.17 -13.69
CA LYS A 160 -4.52 9.55 -13.54
C LYS A 160 -4.68 10.45 -12.31
N LEU A 161 -3.84 11.48 -12.17
CA LEU A 161 -3.83 12.34 -10.99
C LEU A 161 -5.08 13.24 -10.90
N ARG A 162 -5.94 13.24 -11.93
CA ARG A 162 -7.12 14.12 -12.05
C ARG A 162 -8.28 13.54 -12.86
N ALA A 163 -8.38 12.22 -13.04
CA ALA A 163 -9.67 11.64 -13.40
C ALA A 163 -10.49 11.57 -12.11
N ALA A 164 -11.00 12.72 -11.69
CA ALA A 164 -12.06 12.78 -10.70
C ALA A 164 -13.20 11.90 -11.21
N ILE A 165 -13.78 11.17 -10.26
CA ILE A 165 -15.13 10.62 -10.32
C ILE A 165 -16.09 11.67 -10.92
#